data_AF-A0A3B1D2X1-F1
#
_entry.id   AF-A0A3B1D2X1-F1
#
_cell.length_a   1.000
_cell.length_b   1.000
_cell.length_c   1.000
_cell.angle_alpha   90.00
_cell.angle_beta   90.00
_cell.angle_gamma   90.00
#
_symmetry.space_group_name_H-M   'P 1'
#
loop_
_entity.id
_entity.type
_entity.pdbx_description
1 polymer ?
#
loop_
_entity_poly.entity_id
_entity_poly.type
_entity_poly.pdbx_seq_one_letter_code
_entity_poly.pdbx_strand_id
1 'polypeptide(L)'
;MIHARERGEIFGLAVGEFSINNKPVLTWGGSLETNYLEVLKDKALVYLKPKDLYKIIDNFEISQVKQQSWDAFSADYTSDKVMKKFAEFFCRHRKRGKSFF
;
A
#
# COMPACT_ATOMS: atom_id res chain seq x y z
N MET A 1 10.01 -7.14 0.39
CA MET A 1 10.24 -6.46 -0.91
C MET A 1 11.22 -5.33 -0.71
N ILE A 2 12.14 -5.09 -1.65
CA ILE A 2 12.93 -3.85 -1.69
C ILE A 2 12.46 -3.07 -2.91
N HIS A 3 12.08 -1.81 -2.71
CA HIS A 3 11.48 -0.96 -3.72
C HIS A 3 12.17 0.42 -3.74
N ALA A 4 12.64 0.82 -4.92
CA ALA A 4 13.47 2.01 -5.08
C ALA A 4 13.16 2.78 -6.38
N ARG A 5 11.97 2.59 -6.97
CA ARG A 5 11.66 3.23 -8.25
C ARG A 5 11.47 4.73 -8.03
N GLU A 6 12.11 5.53 -8.86
CA GLU A 6 11.97 7.00 -8.84
C GLU A 6 10.50 7.42 -8.98
N ARG A 7 9.78 6.78 -9.90
CA ARG A 7 8.35 7.03 -10.13
C ARG A 7 7.43 6.38 -9.10
N GLY A 8 7.94 5.50 -8.22
CA GLY A 8 7.13 4.73 -7.28
C GLY A 8 6.30 3.62 -7.93
N GLU A 9 5.28 3.14 -7.21
CA GLU A 9 4.22 2.27 -7.75
C GLU A 9 2.86 2.98 -7.64
N ILE A 10 2.27 3.33 -8.80
CA ILE A 10 0.98 4.04 -8.87
C ILE A 10 -0.14 3.20 -8.23
N PHE A 11 -0.20 1.92 -8.57
CA PHE A 11 -1.24 1.00 -8.07
C PHE A 11 -0.80 0.21 -6.83
N GLY A 12 0.51 0.08 -6.59
CA GLY A 12 1.05 -0.64 -5.44
C GLY A 12 0.64 -2.12 -5.36
N LEU A 13 0.40 -2.81 -6.47
CA LEU A 13 -0.07 -4.20 -6.45
C LEU A 13 0.96 -5.13 -5.82
N ALA A 14 2.24 -5.02 -6.20
CA ALA A 14 3.31 -5.82 -5.61
C ALA A 14 3.50 -5.46 -4.12
N VAL A 15 3.42 -4.18 -3.78
CA VAL A 15 3.41 -3.71 -2.38
C VAL A 15 2.26 -4.36 -1.59
N GLY A 16 1.06 -4.39 -2.15
CA GLY A 16 -0.12 -5.00 -1.55
C GLY A 16 0.04 -6.51 -1.35
N GLU A 17 0.54 -7.23 -2.36
CA GLU A 17 0.80 -8.67 -2.28
C GLU A 17 1.79 -9.01 -1.15
N PHE A 18 2.87 -8.26 -1.01
CA PHE A 18 3.82 -8.48 0.10
C PHE A 18 3.19 -8.15 1.46
N SER A 19 2.48 -7.04 1.56
CA SER A 19 1.83 -6.60 2.79
C SER A 19 0.78 -7.61 3.28
N ILE A 20 -0.12 -8.08 2.40
CA ILE A 20 -1.15 -9.09 2.73
C ILE A 20 -0.53 -10.42 3.14
N ASN A 21 0.60 -10.80 2.53
CA ASN A 21 1.36 -11.99 2.95
C ASN A 21 2.18 -11.79 4.23
N ASN A 22 1.92 -10.72 4.98
CA ASN A 22 2.62 -10.34 6.19
C ASN A 22 4.15 -10.25 6.02
N LYS A 23 4.60 -9.76 4.85
CA LYS A 23 6.01 -9.54 4.55
C LYS A 23 6.31 -8.03 4.55
N PRO A 24 7.42 -7.59 5.16
CA PRO A 24 7.77 -6.18 5.17
C PRO A 24 8.06 -5.66 3.76
N VAL A 25 7.68 -4.40 3.55
CA VAL A 25 8.03 -3.61 2.37
C VAL A 25 9.08 -2.59 2.79
N LEU A 26 10.30 -2.77 2.29
CA LEU A 26 11.38 -1.80 2.38
C LEU A 26 11.34 -0.91 1.15
N THR A 27 11.11 0.39 1.32
CA THR A 27 10.86 1.28 0.21
C THR A 27 11.51 2.64 0.36
N TRP A 28 11.93 3.21 -0.77
CA TRP A 28 12.37 4.60 -0.81
C TRP A 28 11.19 5.55 -0.58
N GLY A 29 11.41 6.56 0.27
CA GLY A 29 10.40 7.56 0.62
C GLY A 29 10.35 8.78 -0.31
N GLY A 30 11.26 8.88 -1.29
CA GLY A 30 11.38 10.03 -2.20
C GLY A 30 10.70 9.86 -3.56
N SER A 31 9.92 8.80 -3.76
CA SER A 31 9.25 8.54 -5.04
C SER A 31 8.24 9.63 -5.37
N LEU A 32 8.05 9.91 -6.67
CA LEU A 32 7.06 10.89 -7.15
C LEU A 32 5.63 10.49 -6.76
N GLU A 33 5.31 9.20 -6.92
CA GLU A 33 4.01 8.62 -6.54
C GLU A 33 4.14 8.00 -5.15
N THR A 34 3.38 8.50 -4.18
CA THR A 34 3.51 8.13 -2.76
C THR A 34 2.29 7.40 -2.19
N ASN A 35 1.28 7.11 -3.01
CA ASN A 35 0.03 6.48 -2.56
C ASN A 35 0.26 5.19 -1.74
N TYR A 36 1.22 4.35 -2.17
CA TYR A 36 1.56 3.14 -1.42
C TYR A 36 2.16 3.43 -0.03
N LEU A 37 2.85 4.55 0.16
CA LEU A 37 3.33 5.00 1.48
C LEU A 37 2.17 5.43 2.36
N GLU A 38 1.16 6.10 1.79
CA GLU A 38 -0.04 6.52 2.52
C GLU A 38 -0.87 5.33 3.00
N VAL A 39 -0.90 4.25 2.22
CA VAL A 39 -1.56 2.99 2.60
C VAL A 39 -0.74 2.25 3.67
N LEU A 40 0.56 2.07 3.43
CA LEU A 40 1.42 1.29 4.34
C LEU A 40 1.64 1.98 5.70
N LYS A 41 1.76 3.32 5.74
CA LYS A 41 2.03 4.10 6.96
C LYS A 41 3.22 3.54 7.77
N ASP A 42 2.98 3.16 9.01
CA ASP A 42 3.93 2.56 9.95
C ASP A 42 4.27 1.09 9.63
N LYS A 43 3.57 0.47 8.68
CA LYS A 43 3.83 -0.89 8.18
C LYS A 43 4.82 -0.93 7.01
N ALA A 44 5.54 0.16 6.76
CA ALA A 44 6.66 0.20 5.81
C ALA A 44 7.99 0.43 6.52
N LEU A 45 9.04 -0.19 6.02
CA LEU A 45 10.41 0.20 6.32
C LEU A 45 10.82 1.26 5.29
N VAL A 46 10.89 2.53 5.69
CA VAL A 46 11.15 3.64 4.75
C VAL A 46 12.59 4.12 4.89
N TYR A 47 13.29 4.26 3.76
CA TYR A 47 14.62 4.87 3.71
C TYR A 47 14.62 6.09 2.79
N LEU A 48 15.45 7.10 3.08
CA LEU A 48 15.58 8.31 2.26
C LEU A 48 16.95 8.42 1.60
N LYS A 49 17.99 7.94 2.29
CA LYS A 49 19.38 7.98 1.83
C LYS A 49 19.99 6.57 1.84
N PRO A 50 21.07 6.33 1.08
CA PRO A 50 21.76 5.04 1.10
C PRO A 50 22.16 4.58 2.50
N LYS A 51 22.60 5.50 3.37
CA LYS A 51 22.96 5.19 4.77
C LYS A 51 21.80 4.61 5.58
N ASP A 52 20.58 5.09 5.34
CA ASP A 52 19.39 4.58 6.03
C ASP A 52 19.07 3.16 5.57
N LEU A 53 19.22 2.91 4.26
CA LEU A 53 19.04 1.59 3.66
C LEU A 53 20.01 0.57 4.27
N TYR A 54 21.31 0.89 4.30
CA TYR A 54 22.31 0.02 4.93
C TYR A 54 21.98 -0.23 6.40
N LYS A 55 21.62 0.82 7.15
CA LYS A 55 21.23 0.67 8.55
C LYS A 55 20.05 -0.28 8.73
N ILE A 56 19.03 -0.22 7.87
CA ILE A 56 17.88 -1.12 7.97
C ILE A 56 18.28 -2.56 7.65
N ILE A 57 19.10 -2.78 6.62
CA ILE A 57 19.56 -4.11 6.21
C ILE A 57 20.47 -4.73 7.27
N ASP A 58 21.45 -3.97 7.78
CA ASP A 58 22.43 -4.44 8.78
C ASP A 58 21.78 -4.82 10.10
N ASN A 59 20.63 -4.21 10.43
CA ASN A 59 19.87 -4.50 11.65
C ASN A 59 18.60 -5.33 11.36
N PHE A 60 18.52 -6.00 10.20
CA PHE A 60 17.33 -6.74 9.81
C PHE A 60 17.24 -8.10 10.53
N GLU A 61 16.44 -8.15 11.59
CA GLU A 61 16.22 -9.37 12.39
C GLU A 61 14.93 -10.10 11.97
N ILE A 62 15.09 -11.29 11.37
CA ILE A 62 13.96 -12.11 10.89
C ILE A 62 12.98 -12.46 12.02
N SER A 63 13.51 -12.72 13.22
CA SER A 63 12.72 -13.07 14.41
C SER A 63 11.79 -11.94 14.82
N GLN A 64 12.28 -10.69 14.79
CA GLN A 64 11.51 -9.50 15.11
C GLN A 64 10.48 -9.19 14.02
N VAL A 65 10.88 -9.29 12.75
CA VAL A 65 10.01 -9.02 11.60
C VAL A 65 8.80 -9.96 11.59
N LYS A 66 8.99 -11.25 11.94
CA LYS A 66 7.89 -12.22 11.98
C LYS A 66 6.87 -11.96 13.10
N GLN A 67 7.25 -11.22 14.15
CA GLN A 67 6.36 -10.88 15.26
C GLN A 67 5.48 -9.65 14.96
N GLN A 68 5.81 -8.89 13.92
CA GLN A 68 5.07 -7.69 13.52
C GLN A 68 4.00 -8.00 12.48
N SER A 69 2.94 -7.17 12.47
CA SER A 69 1.90 -7.20 11.45
C SER A 69 2.19 -6.16 10.38
N TRP A 70 2.48 -6.65 9.17
CA TRP A 70 2.81 -5.85 7.99
C TRP A 70 1.61 -5.63 7.07
N ASP A 71 0.47 -6.23 7.36
CA ASP A 71 -0.73 -6.17 6.53
C ASP A 71 -1.45 -4.83 6.70
N ALA A 72 -1.31 -3.95 5.72
CA ALA A 72 -1.97 -2.66 5.65
C ALA A 72 -3.25 -2.69 4.78
N PHE A 73 -3.52 -3.79 4.07
CA PHE A 73 -4.49 -3.81 2.98
C PHE A 73 -5.75 -4.61 3.31
N SER A 74 -5.63 -5.75 4.01
CA SER A 74 -6.79 -6.64 4.24
C SER A 74 -7.89 -5.98 5.04
N ALA A 75 -7.56 -4.95 5.85
CA ALA A 75 -8.56 -4.18 6.54
C ALA A 75 -9.51 -3.48 5.57
N ASP A 76 -9.03 -2.77 4.55
CA ASP A 76 -9.86 -1.83 3.78
C ASP A 76 -10.05 -2.17 2.30
N TYR A 77 -9.19 -3.04 1.75
CA TYR A 77 -9.09 -3.32 0.31
C TYR A 77 -9.55 -4.73 -0.09
N THR A 78 -10.28 -5.42 0.78
CA THR A 78 -10.98 -6.67 0.42
C THR A 78 -11.99 -6.44 -0.71
N SER A 79 -12.22 -7.47 -1.52
CA SER A 79 -13.21 -7.45 -2.61
C SER A 79 -14.56 -6.89 -2.15
N ASP A 80 -15.09 -7.38 -1.02
CA ASP A 80 -16.40 -6.95 -0.51
C ASP A 80 -16.45 -5.45 -0.21
N LYS A 81 -15.42 -4.90 0.46
CA LYS A 81 -15.34 -3.47 0.79
C LYS A 81 -15.19 -2.61 -0.46
N VAL A 82 -14.34 -3.02 -1.39
CA VAL A 82 -14.11 -2.32 -2.66
C VAL A 82 -15.38 -2.31 -3.50
N MET A 83 -16.01 -3.47 -3.69
CA MET A 83 -17.23 -3.61 -4.48
C MET A 83 -18.42 -2.90 -3.84
N LYS A 84 -18.50 -2.86 -2.50
CA LYS A 84 -19.49 -2.06 -1.79
C LYS A 84 -19.34 -0.56 -2.10
N LYS A 85 -18.13 0.00 -1.97
CA LYS A 85 -17.86 1.41 -2.33
C LYS A 85 -18.20 1.68 -3.79
N PHE A 86 -17.78 0.79 -4.69
CA PHE A 86 -18.10 0.92 -6.12
C PHE A 86 -19.63 0.97 -6.37
N ALA A 87 -20.40 0.08 -5.75
CA ALA A 87 -21.85 0.06 -5.89
C ALA A 87 -22.52 1.32 -5.31
N GLU A 88 -22.02 1.85 -4.21
CA GLU A 88 -22.50 3.09 -3.59
C GLU A 88 -22.30 4.30 -4.49
N PHE A 89 -21.11 4.47 -5.07
CA PHE A 89 -20.81 5.64 -5.89
C PHE A 89 -21.33 5.53 -7.33
N PHE A 90 -21.20 4.37 -7.97
CA PHE A 90 -21.46 4.24 -9.41
C PHE A 90 -22.78 3.54 -9.75
N CYS A 91 -23.19 2.52 -8.99
CA CYS A 91 -24.41 1.77 -9.31
C CYS A 91 -25.67 2.47 -8.78
N ARG A 92 -25.65 3.02 -7.56
CA ARG A 92 -26.81 3.72 -6.97
C ARG A 92 -27.13 5.08 -7.63
N HIS A 93 -26.15 5.74 -8.24
CA HIS A 93 -26.35 7.03 -8.91
C HIS A 93 -26.98 6.94 -10.31
N ARG A 94 -27.15 5.74 -10.89
CA ARG A 94 -27.81 5.54 -12.20
C ARG A 94 -29.33 5.74 -12.19
N LYS A 95 -29.97 6.02 -11.06
CA LYS A 95 -31.43 6.30 -10.97
C LYS A 95 -31.83 7.77 -11.14
N ARG A 96 -30.90 8.68 -11.48
CA ARG A 96 -31.25 10.06 -11.90
C ARG A 96 -31.14 10.21 -13.42
N GLY A 97 -32.03 9.53 -14.13
CA GLY A 97 -32.42 9.99 -15.46
C GLY A 97 -33.16 11.32 -15.29
N LYS A 98 -32.51 12.45 -15.56
CA LYS A 98 -33.24 13.67 -15.85
C LYS A 98 -33.88 13.48 -17.22
N SER A 99 -35.18 13.23 -17.23
CA SER A 99 -36.03 13.52 -18.38
C SER A 99 -35.89 15.03 -18.64
N PHE A 100 -35.19 15.37 -19.71
CA PHE A 100 -35.33 16.69 -20.32
C PHE A 100 -36.56 16.59 -21.22
N PHE A 101 -37.56 17.41 -20.88
CA PHE A 101 -38.67 17.76 -21.77
C PHE A 101 -38.14 18.46 -23.02
#